data_AF-A0A6C0PB92-F1
#
_entry.id   AF-A0A6C0PB92-F1
#
_cell.length_a   1.000
_cell.length_b   1.000
_cell.length_c   1.000
_cell.angle_alpha   90.00
_cell.angle_beta   90.00
_cell.angle_gamma   90.00
#
_symmetry.space_group_name_H-M   'P 1'
#
loop_
_entity.id
_entity.type
_entity.pdbx_description
1 polymer ?
#
loop_
_entity_poly.entity_id
_entity_poly.type
_entity_poly.pdbx_seq_one_letter_code
_entity_poly.pdbx_strand_id
1 'polypeptide(L)'
;MSSKRNRILTIITQGCLDPITALDVKTDNIMYVYGGRSEFDDMLSEIEDFFDVDVSLPEDEDIGEMTVQKFVDTVLHLLGGEDEEVAS
;
A
#
# COMPACT_ATOMS: atom_id res chain seq x y z
N MET A 1 12.27 7.76 -9.43
CA MET A 1 11.20 7.12 -8.64
C MET A 1 10.32 8.23 -8.07
N SER A 2 8.99 8.09 -8.12
CA SER A 2 8.05 9.11 -7.61
C SER A 2 8.19 9.24 -6.09
N SER A 3 8.20 10.48 -5.56
CA SER A 3 8.27 10.75 -4.11
C SER A 3 7.14 10.06 -3.33
N LYS A 4 5.96 9.91 -3.95
CA LYS A 4 4.80 9.20 -3.37
C LYS A 4 5.09 7.72 -3.14
N ARG A 5 5.66 7.03 -4.14
CA ARG A 5 5.99 5.59 -4.06
C ARG A 5 6.95 5.29 -2.91
N ASN A 6 8.02 6.06 -2.79
CA ASN A 6 9.01 5.88 -1.72
C ASN A 6 8.37 6.07 -0.33
N ARG A 7 7.40 6.98 -0.22
CA ARG A 7 6.73 7.26 1.04
C ARG A 7 5.77 6.13 1.45
N ILE A 8 4.99 5.59 0.52
CA ILE A 8 4.15 4.40 0.77
C ILE A 8 5.02 3.22 1.21
N LEU A 9 6.12 2.94 0.49
CA LEU A 9 7.06 1.88 0.88
C LEU A 9 7.66 2.09 2.27
N THR A 10 7.91 3.35 2.66
CA THR A 10 8.39 3.68 4.00
C THR A 10 7.36 3.31 5.07
N ILE A 11 6.08 3.64 4.86
CA ILE A 11 4.99 3.32 5.81
C ILE A 11 4.85 1.80 5.95
N ILE A 12 4.83 1.07 4.83
CA ILE A 12 4.79 -0.41 4.82
C ILE A 12 5.98 -0.99 5.60
N THR A 13 7.18 -0.42 5.43
CA THR A 13 8.39 -0.88 6.13
C THR A 13 8.34 -0.57 7.63
N GLN A 14 7.75 0.57 8.03
CA GLN A 14 7.64 0.98 9.43
C GLN A 14 6.62 0.13 10.22
N GLY A 15 5.55 -0.33 9.57
CA GLY A 15 4.59 -1.27 10.14
C GLY A 15 5.14 -2.70 10.30
N CYS A 16 6.29 -3.02 9.69
CA CYS A 16 6.91 -4.33 9.80
C CYS A 16 7.62 -4.48 11.15
N LEU A 17 7.03 -5.27 12.05
CA LEU A 17 7.57 -5.56 13.40
C LEU A 17 8.87 -6.40 13.39
N ASP A 18 9.30 -6.94 12.25
CA ASP A 18 10.46 -7.82 12.19
C ASP A 18 11.71 -7.08 11.64
N PRO A 19 12.75 -6.86 12.48
CA PRO A 19 13.97 -6.17 12.10
C PRO A 19 14.81 -6.92 11.04
N ILE A 20 14.48 -8.17 10.71
CA ILE A 20 15.15 -8.95 9.66
C ILE A 20 14.56 -8.64 8.27
N THR A 21 13.26 -8.34 8.19
CA THR A 21 12.57 -7.97 6.93
C THR A 21 12.48 -6.46 6.69
N ALA A 22 12.74 -5.63 7.70
CA ALA A 22 12.76 -4.17 7.57
C ALA A 22 13.85 -3.62 6.62
N LEU A 23 14.76 -4.46 6.13
CA LEU A 23 15.92 -4.02 5.32
C LEU A 23 15.64 -3.85 3.82
N ASP A 24 14.54 -4.38 3.29
CA ASP A 24 14.05 -4.07 1.95
C ASP A 24 12.69 -4.77 1.79
N VAL A 25 11.59 -4.05 1.95
CA VAL A 25 10.27 -4.56 1.52
C VAL A 25 10.38 -4.81 0.02
N LYS A 26 10.54 -6.07 -0.36
CA LYS A 26 10.66 -6.40 -1.78
C LYS A 26 9.28 -6.27 -2.41
N THR A 27 9.24 -5.59 -3.55
CA THR A 27 8.00 -5.30 -4.27
C THR A 27 7.28 -6.56 -4.75
N ASP A 28 7.99 -7.67 -4.91
CA ASP A 28 7.46 -8.99 -5.28
C ASP A 28 6.95 -9.82 -4.09
N ASN A 29 7.17 -9.38 -2.85
CA ASN A 29 6.62 -10.07 -1.67
C ASN A 29 5.11 -9.88 -1.58
N ILE A 30 4.43 -10.90 -1.05
CA ILE A 30 3.02 -10.83 -0.66
C ILE A 30 2.87 -9.87 0.53
N MET A 31 1.84 -9.02 0.48
CA MET A 31 1.54 -7.97 1.45
C MET A 31 1.23 -8.54 2.83
N TYR A 32 0.47 -9.64 2.87
CA TYR A 32 0.05 -10.30 4.11
C TYR A 32 1.20 -10.96 4.89
N VAL A 33 2.43 -10.89 4.40
CA VAL A 33 3.63 -11.41 5.09
C VAL A 33 4.00 -10.54 6.30
N TYR A 34 3.38 -9.37 6.47
CA TYR A 34 3.80 -8.34 7.45
C TYR A 34 2.96 -8.24 8.73
N GLY A 35 1.93 -9.08 8.93
CA GLY A 35 1.11 -9.07 10.15
C GLY A 35 -0.25 -9.74 9.97
N GLY A 36 -1.08 -9.69 11.02
CA GLY A 36 -2.50 -10.02 10.93
C GLY A 36 -3.31 -8.89 10.29
N ARG A 37 -4.63 -9.06 10.26
CA ARG A 37 -5.54 -8.07 9.66
C ARG A 37 -5.51 -6.71 10.37
N SER A 38 -5.27 -6.70 11.68
CA SER A 38 -5.18 -5.44 12.45
C SER A 38 -3.98 -4.60 12.03
N GLU A 39 -2.82 -5.23 11.84
CA GLU A 39 -1.61 -4.53 11.41
C GLU A 39 -1.73 -4.00 9.98
N PHE A 40 -2.47 -4.73 9.13
CA PHE A 40 -2.81 -4.25 7.80
C PHE A 40 -3.73 -3.02 7.86
N ASP A 41 -4.78 -3.06 8.67
CA ASP A 41 -5.73 -1.95 8.84
C ASP A 41 -5.04 -0.70 9.42
N ASP A 42 -4.11 -0.88 10.37
CA ASP A 42 -3.29 0.21 10.93
C ASP A 42 -2.37 0.84 9.85
N MET A 43 -1.67 0.00 9.07
CA MET A 43 -0.84 0.46 7.95
C MET A 43 -1.67 1.22 6.90
N LEU A 44 -2.87 0.73 6.58
CA LEU A 44 -3.77 1.37 5.63
C LEU A 44 -4.20 2.75 6.14
N SER A 45 -4.61 2.82 7.41
CA SER A 45 -5.01 4.08 8.07
C SER A 45 -3.88 5.11 8.05
N GLU A 46 -2.62 4.70 8.27
CA GLU A 46 -1.48 5.63 8.17
C GLU A 46 -1.27 6.18 6.76
N ILE A 47 -1.52 5.38 5.72
CA ILE A 47 -1.44 5.83 4.32
C ILE A 47 -2.57 6.82 4.02
N GLU A 48 -3.80 6.49 4.42
CA GLU A 48 -4.98 7.34 4.26
C GLU A 48 -4.79 8.70 4.93
N ASP A 49 -4.40 8.71 6.21
CA ASP A 49 -4.12 9.93 6.97
C ASP A 49 -2.97 10.75 6.37
N PHE A 50 -1.92 10.09 5.90
CA PHE A 50 -0.74 10.79 5.39
C PHE A 50 -1.00 11.49 4.05
N PHE A 51 -1.80 10.86 3.18
CA PHE A 51 -2.08 11.38 1.85
C PHE A 51 -3.46 12.05 1.71
N ASP A 52 -4.26 12.07 2.78
CA ASP A 52 -5.64 12.59 2.80
C ASP A 52 -6.51 11.94 1.71
N VAL A 53 -6.53 10.60 1.71
CA VAL A 53 -7.17 9.73 0.71
C VAL A 53 -7.94 8.62 1.42
N ASP A 54 -9.01 8.13 0.81
CA ASP A 54 -9.69 6.89 1.20
C ASP A 54 -9.23 5.74 0.28
N VAL A 55 -8.58 4.73 0.85
CA VAL A 55 -8.01 3.60 0.09
C VAL A 55 -8.96 2.42 0.15
N SER A 56 -9.87 2.36 -0.82
CA SER A 56 -10.75 1.21 -1.00
C SER A 56 -10.06 0.14 -1.86
N LEU A 57 -9.66 -0.98 -1.27
CA LEU A 57 -9.20 -2.14 -2.05
C LEU A 57 -10.39 -2.86 -2.72
N PRO A 58 -10.21 -3.46 -3.91
CA PRO A 58 -11.28 -4.19 -4.59
C PRO A 58 -11.74 -5.39 -3.75
N GLU A 59 -13.05 -5.60 -3.63
CA GLU A 59 -13.63 -6.68 -2.82
C GLU A 59 -13.24 -8.09 -3.30
N ASP A 60 -12.83 -8.22 -4.56
CA ASP A 60 -12.42 -9.48 -5.18
C ASP A 60 -10.93 -9.82 -4.96
N GLU A 61 -10.15 -8.92 -4.34
CA GLU A 61 -8.73 -9.13 -4.12
C GLU A 61 -8.43 -9.67 -2.73
N ASP A 62 -7.86 -10.88 -2.67
CA ASP A 62 -7.29 -11.40 -1.43
C ASP A 62 -5.98 -10.68 -1.11
N ILE A 63 -6.01 -9.85 -0.08
CA ILE A 63 -4.83 -9.16 0.47
C ILE A 63 -3.76 -10.19 0.87
N GLY A 64 -4.19 -11.41 1.24
CA GLY A 64 -3.39 -12.61 1.46
C GLY A 64 -2.51 -13.05 0.29
N GLU A 65 -2.85 -12.63 -0.93
CA GLU A 65 -2.16 -12.99 -2.17
C GLU A 65 -1.65 -11.75 -2.93
N MET A 66 -2.06 -10.55 -2.53
CA MET A 66 -1.66 -9.29 -3.15
C MET A 66 -0.18 -9.00 -2.89
N THR A 67 0.59 -8.64 -3.93
CA THR A 67 1.98 -8.22 -3.74
C THR A 67 2.10 -6.77 -3.30
N VAL A 68 3.21 -6.42 -2.65
CA VAL A 68 3.53 -5.04 -2.28
C VAL A 68 3.48 -4.11 -3.49
N GLN A 69 4.02 -4.55 -4.63
CA GLN A 69 3.98 -3.77 -5.86
C GLN A 69 2.54 -3.45 -6.27
N LYS A 70 1.68 -4.47 -6.29
CA LYS A 70 0.30 -4.32 -6.73
C LYS A 70 -0.46 -3.35 -5.84
N PHE A 71 -0.32 -3.48 -4.53
CA PHE A 71 -0.91 -2.55 -3.57
C PHE A 71 -0.41 -1.12 -3.77
N VAL A 72 0.91 -0.94 -3.84
CA VAL A 72 1.52 0.39 -4.02
C VAL A 72 1.05 1.03 -5.32
N ASP A 73 0.94 0.26 -6.40
CA ASP A 73 0.44 0.75 -7.69
C ASP A 73 -1.05 1.12 -7.60
N THR A 74 -1.88 0.35 -6.90
CA THR A 74 -3.29 0.69 -6.61
C THR A 74 -3.41 2.01 -5.84
N VAL A 75 -2.65 2.16 -4.75
CA VAL A 75 -2.66 3.40 -3.95
C VAL A 75 -2.15 4.57 -4.79
N LEU A 76 -1.09 4.40 -5.58
CA LEU A 76 -0.59 5.46 -6.45
C LEU A 76 -1.60 5.87 -7.53
N HIS A 77 -2.39 4.93 -8.03
CA HIS A 77 -3.48 5.20 -8.97
C HIS A 77 -4.57 6.05 -8.30
N LEU A 78 -4.98 5.70 -7.08
CA LEU A 78 -5.93 6.50 -6.29
C LEU A 78 -5.39 7.91 -6.00
N LEU A 79 -4.11 8.02 -5.62
CA LEU A 79 -3.42 9.29 -5.38
C LEU A 79 -3.14 10.13 -6.63
N GLY A 80 -3.40 9.58 -7.82
CA GLY A 80 -3.30 10.25 -9.12
C GLY A 80 -4.64 10.29 -9.86
N GLY A 81 -5.73 9.88 -9.21
CA GLY A 81 -7.08 9.81 -9.75
C GLY A 81 -7.78 11.17 -9.75
N GLU A 82 -7.18 12.16 -10.40
CA GLU A 82 -7.87 13.35 -10.94
C GLU A 82 -7.31 13.66 -12.34
N ASP A 83 -7.08 12.65 -13.19
CA ASP A 83 -6.73 12.86 -14.61
C ASP A 83 -7.37 11.81 -15.55
N GLU A 84 -8.55 11.30 -15.21
CA GLU A 84 -9.47 10.75 -16.21
C GLU A 84 -10.82 11.47 -16.11
N GLU A 85 -10.88 12.66 -16.70
CA GLU A 85 -12.07 13.06 -17.46
C GLU A 85 -12.33 11.96 -18.50
N VAL A 86 -13.12 10.94 -18.13
CA VAL A 86 -13.74 10.09 -19.14
C VAL A 86 -14.89 10.89 -19.72
N ALA A 87 -14.55 11.72 -20.70
CA ALA A 87 -15.51 12.19 -21.68
C ALA A 87 -16.13 10.95 -22.36
N SER A 88 -17.41 10.68 -22.09
CA SER A 88 -18.30 9.87 -22.92
C SER A 88 -19.76 10.21 -22.65
#